data_AF-A0A7J2H6X3-F1
#
_entry.id   AF-A0A7J2H6X3-F1
#
_cell.length_a   1.000
_cell.length_b   1.000
_cell.length_c   1.000
_cell.angle_alpha   90.00
_cell.angle_beta   90.00
_cell.angle_gamma   90.00
#
_symmetry.space_group_name_H-M   'P 1'
#
loop_
_entity.id
_entity.type
_entity.pdbx_description
1 polymer ?
#
loop_
_entity_poly.entity_id
_entity_poly.type
_entity_poly.pdbx_seq_one_letter_code
_entity_poly.pdbx_strand_id
1 'polypeptide(L)'
;MSGVVGRYLPRKPVTVRHDEYMVSNFYTWYRTVLQKIIRLNPTGPQEMELFSLYRKLKGEEEVYVNLSKEISLTRIDGEVISLLHKMAKTYVELAVPILKEVARMAPAVQKAVFTTYVRGHASFNFIMGNVMGTVISIPFRHLLAELETIATSFAMLVGAREALFAEEVVGRGEYGAEVPGEGEEEEA
;
A
#
# COMPACT_ATOMS: atom_id res chain seq x y z
N MET A 1 8.70 -34.65 43.91
CA MET A 1 8.98 -34.47 42.47
C MET A 1 7.85 -33.64 41.86
N SER A 2 8.23 -32.58 41.16
CA SER A 2 7.40 -31.45 40.77
C SER A 2 6.45 -31.80 39.61
N GLY A 3 5.14 -31.60 39.81
CA GLY A 3 4.15 -31.60 38.74
C GLY A 3 4.17 -30.25 38.03
N VAL A 4 4.64 -30.23 36.78
CA VAL A 4 4.60 -29.03 35.94
C VAL A 4 3.22 -28.93 35.29
N VAL A 5 2.42 -28.00 35.80
CA VAL A 5 1.16 -27.55 35.22
C VAL A 5 1.44 -26.95 33.84
N GLY A 6 1.09 -27.68 32.78
CA GLY A 6 1.05 -27.14 31.42
C GLY A 6 -0.06 -26.10 31.30
N ARG A 7 0.28 -24.82 31.38
CA ARG A 7 -0.64 -23.72 31.03
C ARG A 7 -0.93 -23.79 29.53
N TYR A 8 -2.11 -24.28 29.16
CA TYR A 8 -2.70 -24.02 27.86
C TYR A 8 -3.01 -22.52 27.77
N LEU A 9 -2.12 -21.74 27.17
CA LEU A 9 -2.46 -20.42 26.65
C LEU A 9 -3.09 -20.63 25.27
N PRO A 10 -4.37 -20.27 25.05
CA PRO A 10 -4.89 -20.18 23.69
C PRO A 10 -4.11 -19.07 22.96
N ARG A 11 -3.32 -19.42 21.95
CA ARG A 11 -2.70 -18.43 21.05
C ARG A 11 -3.80 -17.85 20.16
N LYS A 12 -3.95 -16.53 20.28
CA LYS A 12 -5.02 -15.66 19.76
C LYS A 12 -5.36 -15.86 18.26
N PRO A 13 -6.65 -15.93 17.89
CA PRO A 13 -7.13 -15.67 16.52
C PRO A 13 -7.44 -14.17 16.28
N VAL A 14 -6.75 -13.26 16.98
CA VAL A 14 -7.11 -11.82 17.03
C VAL A 14 -6.51 -11.03 15.86
N THR A 15 -5.39 -11.48 15.30
CA THR A 15 -4.67 -10.77 14.22
C THR A 15 -5.43 -10.75 12.90
N VAL A 16 -6.08 -11.86 12.51
CA VAL A 16 -6.80 -11.96 11.22
C VAL A 16 -7.94 -10.95 11.14
N ARG A 17 -8.75 -10.80 12.20
CA ARG A 17 -9.85 -9.82 12.23
C ARG A 17 -9.40 -8.36 12.29
N HIS A 18 -8.25 -8.10 12.90
CA HIS A 18 -7.72 -6.74 12.99
C HIS A 18 -7.25 -6.24 11.62
N ASP A 19 -6.61 -7.12 10.85
CA ASP A 19 -6.02 -6.76 9.57
C ASP A 19 -7.08 -6.62 8.47
N GLU A 20 -8.11 -7.48 8.47
CA GLU A 20 -9.30 -7.30 7.62
C GLU A 20 -9.99 -5.94 7.88
N TYR A 21 -10.09 -5.54 9.14
CA TYR A 21 -10.65 -4.25 9.52
C TYR A 21 -9.76 -3.08 9.07
N MET A 22 -8.43 -3.20 9.19
CA MET A 22 -7.48 -2.21 8.68
C MET A 22 -7.60 -2.03 7.17
N VAL A 23 -7.61 -3.13 6.42
CA VAL A 23 -7.72 -3.10 4.95
C VAL A 23 -9.06 -2.50 4.51
N SER A 24 -10.16 -2.94 5.12
CA SER A 24 -11.50 -2.41 4.83
C SER A 24 -11.61 -0.92 5.13
N ASN A 25 -11.08 -0.47 6.27
CA ASN A 25 -11.06 0.94 6.64
C ASN A 25 -10.21 1.77 5.68
N PHE A 26 -9.03 1.30 5.31
CA PHE A 26 -8.15 1.99 4.38
C PHE A 26 -8.87 2.27 3.06
N TYR A 27 -9.51 1.27 2.46
CA TYR A 27 -10.25 1.44 1.21
C TYR A 27 -11.51 2.28 1.36
N THR A 28 -12.19 2.21 2.51
CA THR A 28 -13.32 3.09 2.82
C THR A 28 -12.86 4.54 2.82
N TRP A 29 -11.79 4.86 3.56
CA TRP A 29 -11.24 6.21 3.60
C TRP A 29 -10.73 6.69 2.25
N TYR A 30 -10.03 5.84 1.50
CA TYR A 30 -9.57 6.12 0.14
C TYR A 30 -10.72 6.54 -0.78
N ARG A 31 -11.82 5.76 -0.79
CA ARG A 31 -13.01 6.07 -1.59
C ARG A 31 -13.65 7.37 -1.15
N THR A 32 -13.77 7.61 0.16
CA THR A 32 -14.30 8.87 0.70
C THR A 32 -13.44 10.07 0.30
N VAL A 33 -12.11 9.95 0.38
CA VAL A 33 -11.16 10.98 -0.04
C VAL A 33 -11.32 11.29 -1.52
N LEU A 34 -11.34 10.27 -2.38
CA LEU A 34 -11.54 10.44 -3.82
C LEU A 34 -12.87 11.15 -4.13
N GLN A 35 -13.98 10.68 -3.57
CA GLN A 35 -15.30 11.26 -3.80
C GLN A 35 -15.35 12.73 -3.38
N LYS A 36 -14.77 13.07 -2.24
CA LYS A 36 -14.70 14.46 -1.76
C LYS A 36 -13.83 15.32 -2.65
N ILE A 37 -12.64 14.85 -3.00
CA ILE A 37 -11.71 15.59 -3.87
C ILE A 37 -12.34 15.85 -5.24
N ILE A 38 -13.00 14.86 -5.84
CA ILE A 38 -13.72 15.02 -7.12
C ILE A 38 -14.87 16.02 -6.97
N ARG A 39 -15.66 15.94 -5.89
CA ARG A 39 -16.78 16.85 -5.64
C ARG A 39 -16.32 18.30 -5.41
N LEU A 40 -15.20 18.51 -4.72
CA LEU A 40 -14.65 19.83 -4.41
C LEU A 40 -13.94 20.47 -5.60
N ASN A 41 -13.55 19.66 -6.59
CA ASN A 41 -12.83 20.08 -7.77
C ASN A 41 -13.54 19.57 -9.04
N PRO A 42 -14.79 20.00 -9.29
CA PRO A 42 -15.53 19.57 -10.46
C PRO A 42 -14.80 20.06 -11.71
N THR A 43 -14.21 19.14 -12.46
CA THR A 43 -13.58 19.47 -13.73
C THR A 43 -14.65 19.57 -14.81
N GLY A 44 -14.73 20.72 -15.50
CA GLY A 44 -15.13 20.74 -16.92
C GLY A 44 -14.07 20.03 -17.78
N PRO A 45 -14.24 19.94 -19.12
CA PRO A 45 -13.23 19.35 -19.98
C PRO A 45 -11.95 20.20 -19.93
N GLN A 46 -11.05 19.88 -19.01
CA GLN A 46 -9.70 20.39 -19.02
C GLN A 46 -8.90 19.49 -19.94
N GLU A 47 -8.80 19.88 -21.20
CA GLU A 47 -7.78 19.34 -22.09
C GLU A 47 -6.42 19.66 -21.45
N MET A 48 -5.79 18.66 -20.84
CA MET A 48 -4.34 18.68 -20.76
C MET A 48 -3.87 18.65 -22.21
N GLU A 49 -3.65 19.81 -22.81
CA GLU A 49 -2.88 19.91 -24.04
C GLU A 49 -1.41 19.66 -23.66
N LEU A 50 -1.10 18.38 -23.50
CA LEU A 50 0.26 17.88 -23.44
C LEU A 50 0.97 18.25 -24.74
N PHE A 51 2.22 18.70 -24.61
CA PHE A 51 3.12 18.90 -25.72
C PHE A 51 3.12 17.67 -26.65
N SER A 52 2.53 17.81 -27.83
CA SER A 52 2.49 16.75 -28.83
C SER A 52 3.70 16.88 -29.74
N LEU A 53 4.70 16.05 -29.50
CA LEU A 53 5.88 15.92 -30.37
C LEU A 53 5.47 15.60 -31.81
N TYR A 54 4.36 14.87 -32.00
CA TYR A 54 3.78 14.55 -33.30
C TYR A 54 3.21 15.78 -34.02
N ARG A 55 2.46 16.65 -33.32
CA ARG A 55 1.95 17.92 -33.90
C ARG A 55 3.09 18.86 -34.28
N LYS A 56 4.14 18.94 -33.45
CA LYS A 56 5.37 19.66 -33.76
C LYS A 56 6.06 19.12 -35.02
N LEU A 57 6.17 17.79 -35.16
CA LEU A 57 6.73 17.16 -36.36
C LEU A 57 5.87 17.38 -37.62
N LYS A 58 4.58 17.70 -37.46
CA LYS A 58 3.63 18.02 -38.54
C LYS A 58 3.59 19.50 -38.91
N GLY A 59 4.34 20.36 -38.20
CA GLY A 59 4.42 21.80 -38.47
C GLY A 59 3.22 22.62 -37.97
N GLU A 60 2.42 22.07 -37.05
CA GLU A 60 1.33 22.82 -36.39
C GLU A 60 1.93 23.81 -35.35
N GLU A 61 1.33 25.00 -35.21
CA GLU A 61 1.80 26.02 -34.25
C GLU A 61 1.91 25.46 -32.84
N GLU A 62 3.07 25.69 -32.20
CA GLU A 62 3.33 25.23 -30.84
C GLU A 62 2.43 25.98 -29.85
N VAL A 63 1.41 25.28 -29.32
CA VAL A 63 0.68 25.77 -28.14
C VAL A 63 1.56 25.55 -26.92
N TYR A 64 2.43 26.52 -26.63
CA TYR A 64 3.10 26.58 -25.33
C TYR A 64 2.06 26.94 -24.26
N VAL A 65 1.51 25.92 -23.59
CA VAL A 65 0.72 26.16 -22.38
C VAL A 65 1.69 26.61 -21.30
N ASN A 66 1.48 27.83 -20.81
CA ASN A 66 2.22 28.35 -19.69
C ASN A 66 1.88 27.50 -18.45
N LEU A 67 2.79 26.64 -18.01
CA LEU A 67 2.64 25.84 -16.78
C LEU A 67 2.38 26.70 -15.53
N SER A 68 2.69 28.00 -15.56
CA SER A 68 2.34 28.94 -14.48
C SER A 68 0.88 29.42 -14.50
N LYS A 69 0.13 29.20 -15.60
CA LYS A 69 -1.33 29.45 -15.65
C LYS A 69 -2.17 28.29 -15.11
N GLU A 70 -1.55 27.12 -14.88
CA GLU A 70 -2.16 25.99 -14.20
C GLU A 70 -1.44 25.68 -12.87
N ILE A 71 -1.23 26.70 -12.02
CA ILE A 71 -1.19 26.46 -10.57
C ILE A 71 -2.62 26.09 -10.15
N SER A 72 -3.07 24.93 -10.62
CA SER A 72 -4.37 24.36 -10.33
C SER A 72 -4.28 23.76 -8.94
N LEU A 73 -4.45 24.61 -7.92
CA LEU A 73 -4.55 24.15 -6.55
C LEU A 73 -5.74 23.20 -6.42
N THR A 74 -5.55 22.08 -5.72
CA THR A 74 -6.66 21.16 -5.45
C THR A 74 -7.31 21.55 -4.14
N ARG A 75 -8.60 21.89 -4.17
CA ARG A 75 -9.41 22.18 -2.98
C ARG A 75 -9.65 20.92 -2.17
N ILE A 76 -9.52 21.04 -0.85
CA ILE A 76 -9.78 19.97 0.11
C ILE A 76 -10.52 20.53 1.34
N ASP A 77 -10.99 19.65 2.21
CA ASP A 77 -11.56 20.02 3.51
C ASP A 77 -10.77 19.34 4.66
N GLY A 78 -11.07 19.72 5.91
CA GLY A 78 -10.40 19.14 7.08
C GLY A 78 -10.64 17.64 7.25
N GLU A 79 -11.72 17.10 6.68
CA GLU A 79 -12.00 15.67 6.72
C GLU A 79 -11.08 14.90 5.78
N VAL A 80 -10.84 15.41 4.56
CA VAL A 80 -9.84 14.86 3.62
C VAL A 80 -8.48 14.77 4.29
N ILE A 81 -8.03 15.83 4.97
CA ILE A 81 -6.75 15.85 5.70
C ILE A 81 -6.73 14.77 6.78
N SER A 82 -7.80 14.68 7.59
CA SER A 82 -7.92 13.68 8.66
C SER A 82 -7.85 12.25 8.11
N LEU A 83 -8.53 11.99 7.00
CA LEU A 83 -8.54 10.68 6.35
C LEU A 83 -7.18 10.33 5.75
N LEU A 84 -6.49 11.29 5.11
CA LEU A 84 -5.14 11.08 4.59
C LEU A 84 -4.15 10.69 5.70
N HIS A 85 -4.23 11.32 6.88
CA HIS A 85 -3.42 10.92 8.03
C HIS A 85 -3.74 9.50 8.54
N LYS A 86 -5.03 9.15 8.62
CA LYS A 86 -5.46 7.79 9.02
C LYS A 86 -4.95 6.73 8.04
N MET A 87 -5.05 7.03 6.74
CA MET A 87 -4.52 6.18 5.68
C MET A 87 -2.99 6.03 5.80
N ALA A 88 -2.24 7.13 5.96
CA ALA A 88 -0.79 7.10 6.11
C ALA A 88 -0.35 6.27 7.32
N LYS A 89 -1.03 6.44 8.46
CA LYS A 89 -0.78 5.65 9.68
C LYS A 89 -1.02 4.15 9.42
N THR A 90 -2.17 3.81 8.84
CA THR A 90 -2.54 2.41 8.55
C THR A 90 -1.60 1.77 7.54
N TYR A 91 -1.14 2.54 6.55
CA TYR A 91 -0.15 2.09 5.58
C TYR A 91 1.17 1.68 6.26
N VAL A 92 1.66 2.48 7.20
CA VAL A 92 2.88 2.18 7.96
C VAL A 92 2.66 1.01 8.92
N GLU A 93 1.52 0.97 9.62
CA GLU A 93 1.17 -0.12 10.54
C GLU A 93 1.12 -1.48 9.82
N LEU A 94 0.57 -1.52 8.59
CA LEU A 94 0.58 -2.71 7.75
C LEU A 94 1.99 -3.06 7.27
N ALA A 95 2.77 -2.07 6.83
CA ALA A 95 4.06 -2.28 6.18
C ALA A 95 5.15 -2.77 7.15
N VAL A 96 5.19 -2.25 8.39
CA VAL A 96 6.30 -2.52 9.32
C VAL A 96 6.50 -4.02 9.62
N PRO A 97 5.46 -4.81 9.94
CA PRO A 97 5.61 -6.25 10.13
C PRO A 97 6.11 -6.96 8.86
N ILE A 98 5.56 -6.60 7.70
CA ILE A 98 5.95 -7.18 6.40
C ILE A 98 7.44 -6.94 6.14
N LEU A 99 7.89 -5.69 6.31
CA LEU A 99 9.28 -5.29 6.09
C LEU A 99 10.25 -6.04 7.02
N LYS A 100 9.84 -6.32 8.25
CA LYS A 100 10.64 -7.11 9.20
C LYS A 100 10.81 -8.57 8.77
N GLU A 101 9.75 -9.18 8.25
CA GLU A 101 9.81 -10.57 7.80
C GLU A 101 10.63 -10.70 6.51
N VAL A 102 10.38 -9.84 5.52
CA VAL A 102 11.09 -9.94 4.23
C VAL A 102 12.58 -9.67 4.34
N ALA A 103 13.04 -8.95 5.38
CA ALA A 103 14.45 -8.64 5.61
C ALA A 103 15.36 -9.88 5.73
N ARG A 104 14.78 -11.07 5.98
CA ARG A 104 15.49 -12.36 6.05
C ARG A 104 15.36 -13.19 4.77
N MET A 105 14.60 -12.73 3.78
CA MET A 105 14.32 -13.47 2.54
C MET A 105 15.35 -13.17 1.44
N ALA A 106 15.18 -13.78 0.27
CA ALA A 106 16.04 -13.53 -0.89
C ALA A 106 16.09 -12.02 -1.26
N PRO A 107 17.25 -11.50 -1.71
CA PRO A 107 17.42 -10.07 -2.02
C PRO A 107 16.41 -9.51 -3.02
N ALA A 108 15.97 -10.33 -3.99
CA ALA A 108 14.96 -9.92 -4.96
C ALA A 108 13.60 -9.62 -4.31
N VAL A 109 13.18 -10.44 -3.33
CA VAL A 109 11.93 -10.26 -2.59
C VAL A 109 12.01 -9.03 -1.70
N GLN A 110 13.12 -8.87 -0.96
CA GLN A 110 13.40 -7.68 -0.16
C GLN A 110 13.25 -6.40 -0.98
N LYS A 111 13.94 -6.33 -2.14
CA LYS A 111 13.93 -5.16 -3.01
C LYS A 111 12.53 -4.85 -3.53
N ALA A 112 11.78 -5.86 -3.96
CA ALA A 112 10.43 -5.68 -4.48
C ALA A 112 9.48 -5.10 -3.42
N VAL A 113 9.45 -5.68 -2.22
CA VAL A 113 8.58 -5.23 -1.14
C VAL A 113 8.99 -3.86 -0.61
N PHE A 114 10.30 -3.63 -0.41
CA PHE A 114 10.81 -2.34 0.04
C PHE A 114 10.48 -1.22 -0.96
N THR A 115 10.70 -1.46 -2.26
CA THR A 115 10.38 -0.47 -3.31
C THR A 115 8.88 -0.16 -3.35
N THR A 116 8.04 -1.18 -3.16
CA THR A 116 6.58 -1.02 -3.09
C THR A 116 6.19 -0.15 -1.90
N TYR A 117 6.72 -0.44 -0.71
CA TYR A 117 6.52 0.38 0.48
C TYR A 117 6.93 1.84 0.25
N VAL A 118 8.16 2.07 -0.22
CA VAL A 118 8.72 3.40 -0.42
C VAL A 118 7.91 4.21 -1.42
N ARG A 119 7.40 3.59 -2.50
CA ARG A 119 6.58 4.27 -3.51
C ARG A 119 5.32 4.88 -2.89
N GLY A 120 4.49 4.08 -2.24
CA GLY A 120 3.27 4.61 -1.60
C GLY A 120 3.58 5.58 -0.45
N HIS A 121 4.64 5.34 0.31
CA HIS A 121 5.06 6.26 1.38
C HIS A 121 5.55 7.62 0.83
N ALA A 122 6.27 7.61 -0.30
CA ALA A 122 6.70 8.83 -0.98
C ALA A 122 5.50 9.63 -1.49
N SER A 123 4.48 8.98 -2.06
CA SER A 123 3.23 9.63 -2.47
C SER A 123 2.49 10.27 -1.29
N PHE A 124 2.41 9.60 -0.13
CA PHE A 124 1.85 10.23 1.08
C PHE A 124 2.65 11.48 1.49
N ASN A 125 3.97 11.38 1.54
CA ASN A 125 4.82 12.52 1.90
C ASN A 125 4.69 13.67 0.90
N PHE A 126 4.61 13.37 -0.39
CA PHE A 126 4.41 14.36 -1.44
C PHE A 126 3.07 15.08 -1.27
N ILE A 127 1.97 14.35 -1.07
CA ILE A 127 0.65 14.95 -0.82
C ILE A 127 0.69 15.81 0.44
N MET A 128 1.10 15.22 1.57
CA MET A 128 1.05 15.87 2.88
C MET A 128 1.99 17.07 2.98
N GLY A 129 3.16 17.03 2.33
CA GLY A 129 4.10 18.14 2.27
C GLY A 129 3.62 19.33 1.43
N ASN A 130 2.59 19.13 0.58
CA ASN A 130 1.99 20.16 -0.25
C ASN A 130 0.62 20.64 0.28
N VAL A 131 0.18 20.19 1.46
CA VAL A 131 -1.06 20.67 2.11
C VAL A 131 -0.84 22.08 2.66
N MET A 132 -1.71 23.03 2.28
CA MET A 132 -1.72 24.40 2.77
C MET A 132 -3.15 24.79 3.18
N GLY A 133 -3.51 24.52 4.43
CA GLY A 133 -4.87 24.80 4.93
C GLY A 133 -5.92 23.94 4.21
N THR A 134 -6.80 24.57 3.44
CA THR A 134 -7.88 23.90 2.68
C THR A 134 -7.53 23.66 1.21
N VAL A 135 -6.25 23.72 0.84
CA VAL A 135 -5.78 23.40 -0.51
C VAL A 135 -4.55 22.49 -0.46
N ILE A 136 -4.33 21.77 -1.56
CA ILE A 136 -3.09 21.05 -1.85
C ILE A 136 -2.46 21.69 -3.08
N SER A 137 -1.19 22.07 -2.97
CA SER A 137 -0.38 22.66 -4.04
C SER A 137 0.08 21.62 -5.08
N ILE A 138 -0.84 20.73 -5.46
CA ILE A 138 -0.68 19.69 -6.47
C ILE A 138 -1.86 19.81 -7.42
N PRO A 139 -1.62 19.79 -8.76
CA PRO A 139 -2.69 19.73 -9.74
C PRO A 139 -3.65 18.57 -9.49
N PHE A 140 -4.96 18.79 -9.64
CA PHE A 140 -6.00 17.79 -9.33
C PHE A 140 -5.72 16.41 -9.93
N ARG A 141 -5.36 16.34 -11.22
CA ARG A 141 -5.04 15.07 -11.88
C ARG A 141 -3.80 14.39 -11.31
N HIS A 142 -2.79 15.17 -10.93
CA HIS A 142 -1.60 14.63 -10.29
C HIS A 142 -1.94 14.12 -8.88
N LEU A 143 -2.77 14.84 -8.11
CA LEU A 143 -3.25 14.35 -6.82
C LEU A 143 -3.99 13.01 -6.96
N LEU A 144 -4.85 12.86 -7.97
CA LEU A 144 -5.54 11.58 -8.23
C LEU A 144 -4.54 10.45 -8.54
N ALA A 145 -3.51 10.71 -9.34
CA ALA A 145 -2.48 9.72 -9.67
C ALA A 145 -1.64 9.30 -8.43
N GLU A 146 -1.35 10.24 -7.54
CA GLU A 146 -0.66 9.94 -6.27
C GLU A 146 -1.54 9.11 -5.33
N LEU A 147 -2.84 9.41 -5.26
CA LEU A 147 -3.81 8.61 -4.50
C LEU A 147 -3.93 7.19 -5.05
N GLU A 148 -3.95 7.02 -6.37
CA GLU A 148 -3.93 5.70 -7.00
C GLU A 148 -2.64 4.94 -6.68
N THR A 149 -1.49 5.61 -6.75
CA THR A 149 -0.18 5.03 -6.40
C THR A 149 -0.17 4.52 -4.96
N ILE A 150 -0.75 5.27 -4.02
CA ILE A 150 -0.95 4.86 -2.62
C ILE A 150 -1.79 3.58 -2.54
N ALA A 151 -2.96 3.57 -3.20
CA ALA A 151 -3.89 2.44 -3.15
C ALA A 151 -3.28 1.16 -3.75
N THR A 152 -2.62 1.26 -4.91
CA THR A 152 -1.93 0.13 -5.55
C THR A 152 -0.81 -0.40 -4.68
N SER A 153 0.02 0.49 -4.10
CA SER A 153 1.12 0.07 -3.22
C SER A 153 0.58 -0.62 -1.95
N PHE A 154 -0.52 -0.11 -1.39
CA PHE A 154 -1.19 -0.75 -0.25
C PHE A 154 -1.73 -2.14 -0.61
N ALA A 155 -2.41 -2.28 -1.75
CA ALA A 155 -2.89 -3.56 -2.25
C ALA A 155 -1.77 -4.60 -2.41
N MET A 156 -0.64 -4.18 -2.99
CA MET A 156 0.53 -5.04 -3.15
C MET A 156 1.14 -5.45 -1.81
N LEU A 157 1.16 -4.56 -0.81
CA LEU A 157 1.60 -4.90 0.55
C LEU A 157 0.63 -5.88 1.23
N VAL A 158 -0.68 -5.72 1.04
CA VAL A 158 -1.67 -6.71 1.53
C VAL A 158 -1.42 -8.07 0.91
N GLY A 159 -1.24 -8.15 -0.42
CA GLY A 159 -0.91 -9.41 -1.09
C GLY A 159 0.41 -10.01 -0.62
N ALA A 160 1.44 -9.19 -0.39
CA ALA A 160 2.70 -9.66 0.18
C ALA A 160 2.52 -10.21 1.60
N ARG A 161 1.70 -9.56 2.44
CA ARG A 161 1.34 -10.05 3.76
C ARG A 161 0.64 -11.40 3.67
N GLU A 162 -0.40 -11.52 2.85
CA GLU A 162 -1.12 -12.78 2.68
C GLU A 162 -0.17 -13.91 2.24
N ALA A 163 0.73 -13.65 1.29
CA ALA A 163 1.71 -14.64 0.86
C ALA A 163 2.69 -15.05 1.97
N LEU A 164 3.15 -14.11 2.81
CA LEU A 164 4.10 -14.37 3.89
C LEU A 164 3.48 -15.09 5.09
N PHE A 165 2.21 -14.78 5.39
CA PHE A 165 1.53 -15.27 6.59
C PHE A 165 0.48 -16.36 6.31
N ALA A 166 0.30 -16.77 5.04
CA ALA A 166 -0.54 -17.93 4.69
C ALA A 166 0.00 -19.24 5.29
N GLU A 167 1.32 -19.38 5.45
CA GLU A 167 1.94 -20.59 6.01
C GLU A 167 1.77 -20.72 7.54
N GLU A 168 1.47 -19.63 8.27
CA GLU A 168 1.16 -19.72 9.71
C GLU A 168 -0.18 -20.42 10.00
N VAL A 169 -1.07 -20.55 9.00
CA VAL A 169 -2.39 -21.20 9.14
C VAL A 169 -2.35 -22.66 8.68
N VAL A 170 -1.38 -23.06 7.84
CA VAL A 170 -1.27 -24.43 7.30
C VAL A 170 -0.10 -25.22 7.92
N GLY A 171 0.93 -24.56 8.48
CA GLY A 171 2.14 -25.18 9.02
C GLY A 171 2.07 -25.73 10.46
N ARG A 172 0.90 -26.17 10.94
CA ARG A 172 0.78 -26.96 12.20
C ARG A 172 -0.04 -28.24 12.05
N GLY A 173 -0.27 -28.70 10.82
CA GLY A 173 -0.72 -30.05 10.53
C GLY A 173 0.30 -30.74 9.65
N GLU A 174 0.79 -31.90 10.10
CA GLU A 174 1.47 -32.90 9.27
C GLU A 174 2.91 -32.62 8.83
N TYR A 175 3.83 -32.58 9.79
CA TYR A 175 5.09 -33.33 9.63
C TYR A 175 5.21 -34.30 10.80
N GLY A 176 4.55 -35.44 10.62
CA GLY A 176 4.53 -36.58 11.52
C GLY A 176 4.23 -37.85 10.73
N ALA A 177 4.95 -38.07 9.63
CA ALA A 177 5.12 -39.41 9.10
C ALA A 177 6.52 -39.85 9.54
N GLU A 178 6.55 -40.65 10.60
CA GLU A 178 7.68 -41.48 10.95
C GLU A 178 8.11 -42.23 9.68
N VAL A 179 9.33 -42.00 9.20
CA VAL A 179 9.96 -42.95 8.30
C VAL A 179 10.47 -44.08 9.20
N PRO A 180 9.94 -45.31 9.10
CA PRO A 180 10.50 -46.42 9.84
C PRO A 180 11.94 -46.60 9.37
N GLY A 181 12.88 -46.65 10.30
CA GLY A 181 14.25 -47.04 10.00
C GLY A 181 14.24 -48.47 9.49
N GLU A 182 14.64 -48.68 8.25
CA GLU A 182 14.99 -50.01 7.78
C GLU A 182 16.33 -50.36 8.42
N GLY A 183 16.26 -51.36 9.29
CA GLY A 183 17.37 -51.89 10.05
C GLY A 183 18.42 -52.55 9.17
N GLU A 184 19.58 -52.68 9.79
CA GLU A 184 20.69 -53.52 9.39
C GLU A 184 20.22 -54.95 9.06
N GLU A 185 20.61 -55.47 7.90
CA GLU A 185 20.95 -56.88 7.76
C GLU A 185 22.31 -56.97 7.05
N GLU A 186 23.34 -57.15 7.88
CA GLU A 186 24.52 -57.94 7.53
C GLU A 186 24.05 -59.34 7.11
N GLU A 187 24.54 -59.86 5.99
CA GLU A 187 24.97 -61.26 5.96
C GLU A 187 26.02 -61.47 4.86
N ALA A 188 27.02 -62.26 5.23
CA ALA A 188 28.18 -62.68 4.46
C ALA A 188 27.97 -64.08 3.86
#